data_AF-A0A520MJZ2-F1
#
_entry.id   AF-A0A520MJZ2-F1
#
_cell.length_a   1.000
_cell.length_b   1.000
_cell.length_c   1.000
_cell.angle_alpha   90.00
_cell.angle_beta   90.00
_cell.angle_gamma   90.00
#
_symmetry.space_group_name_H-M   'P 1'
#
loop_
_entity.id
_entity.type
_entity.pdbx_description
1 polymer ?
#
loop_
_entity_poly.entity_id
_entity_poly.type
_entity_poly.pdbx_seq_one_letter_code
_entity_poly.pdbx_strand_id
1 'polypeptide(L)'
;MTRAVRISFYAIASLFMLLVTSAVWIVFFFDTSKFQDPIATLVESRSGYRFSFDGPMKIDFDLDNGLVARLAFRGVSLVKIGGMTTARALEIDFLSLNLNWTQIKGMLRGEHIQGSGSFVISQMDIPTLSTELNVDWAIFNSNAFQQASGRGDFEIINNQIEVSDFQFQIGDSQVSGALVVKDWEKTPSSQFKLFIPTLDIGHYLRTDHQSFLDGFILLSLPALAVSVIDVEGLVSIGSLHSAGIVMKDVRVPIRSRDGEVVSSPVSAKLYGGSILIDTLMSREDGRAYFRSYQQITDIQIGQALADIGLTKMVEARADLTLALDFSSQDLSEGMTSADGAILLTGTNGKLKGFDLQRLIKQLTEGDNVDSSLWLGDGLTTPVGDFSVSVKVANGRAESEDLAVDIADLEARGRGQYRLQSERLNYRLLLSLEGSDVAKLLPAPLNSGLMVLPLQVSGDRKKPEVSIDMPTFFQIQMNHLIGGSSPIKEQAVDPESLSKLRAIQVAVNKGINSFVTNELSEVEVKAE
;
A
#
# COMPACT_ATOMS: atom_id res chain seq x y z
N MET A 1 37.73 40.52 -59.99
CA MET A 1 36.65 39.62 -59.49
C MET A 1 35.60 39.47 -60.57
N THR A 2 35.43 38.26 -61.07
CA THR A 2 34.67 37.92 -62.29
C THR A 2 33.17 37.79 -62.02
N ARG A 3 32.34 37.95 -63.07
CA ARG A 3 30.87 37.81 -63.08
C ARG A 3 30.34 36.53 -62.39
N ALA A 4 31.19 35.53 -62.14
CA ALA A 4 30.86 34.32 -61.39
C ALA A 4 30.53 34.58 -59.90
N VAL A 5 31.16 35.56 -59.24
CA VAL A 5 30.94 35.81 -57.80
C VAL A 5 29.58 36.46 -57.51
N ARG A 6 29.03 37.25 -58.46
CA ARG A 6 27.67 37.80 -58.33
C ARG A 6 26.59 36.73 -58.51
N ILE A 7 26.79 35.78 -59.42
CA ILE A 7 25.81 34.72 -59.71
C ILE A 7 25.73 33.72 -58.54
N SER A 8 26.85 33.42 -57.89
CA SER A 8 26.86 32.59 -56.67
C SER A 8 26.16 33.27 -55.49
N PHE A 9 26.26 34.59 -55.34
CA PHE A 9 25.56 35.32 -54.28
C PHE A 9 24.04 35.40 -54.52
N TYR A 10 23.60 35.58 -55.78
CA TYR A 10 22.17 35.55 -56.12
C TYR A 10 21.58 34.13 -56.09
N ALA A 11 22.36 33.08 -56.37
CA ALA A 11 21.91 31.69 -56.25
C ALA A 11 21.75 31.26 -54.78
N ILE A 12 22.65 31.68 -53.90
CA ILE A 12 22.57 31.40 -52.46
C ILE A 12 21.47 32.26 -51.80
N ALA A 13 21.35 33.53 -52.17
CA ALA A 13 20.27 34.39 -51.70
C ALA A 13 18.89 33.94 -52.21
N SER A 14 18.79 33.45 -53.45
CA SER A 14 17.56 32.88 -54.02
C SER A 14 17.20 31.56 -53.33
N LEU A 15 18.16 30.68 -53.09
CA LEU A 15 17.93 29.43 -52.36
C LEU A 15 17.50 29.70 -50.91
N PHE A 16 18.10 30.69 -50.25
CA PHE A 16 17.72 31.12 -48.91
C PHE A 16 16.33 31.79 -48.90
N MET A 17 16.02 32.64 -49.88
CA MET A 17 14.70 33.25 -50.02
C MET A 17 13.62 32.20 -50.37
N LEU A 18 13.97 31.15 -51.11
CA LEU A 18 13.09 30.02 -51.44
C LEU A 18 12.90 29.11 -50.22
N LEU A 19 13.93 28.91 -49.39
CA LEU A 19 13.81 28.20 -48.10
C LEU A 19 12.97 28.99 -47.09
N VAL A 20 13.16 30.30 -47.01
CA VAL A 20 12.38 31.19 -46.15
C VAL A 20 10.96 31.33 -46.66
N THR A 21 10.72 31.47 -47.97
CA THR A 21 9.35 31.45 -48.53
C THR A 21 8.71 30.08 -48.42
N SER A 22 9.45 28.97 -48.48
CA SER A 22 8.91 27.62 -48.22
C SER A 22 8.59 27.41 -46.74
N ALA A 23 9.42 27.94 -45.84
CA ALA A 23 9.17 27.91 -44.40
C ALA A 23 7.99 28.81 -44.01
N VAL A 24 7.91 30.01 -44.59
CA VAL A 24 6.75 30.92 -44.46
C VAL A 24 5.52 30.28 -45.10
N TRP A 25 5.63 29.62 -46.25
CA TRP A 25 4.52 28.91 -46.89
C TRP A 25 4.07 27.71 -46.03
N ILE A 26 4.98 26.96 -45.41
CA ILE A 26 4.66 25.91 -44.44
C ILE A 26 3.97 26.49 -43.21
N VAL A 27 4.42 27.62 -42.67
CA VAL A 27 3.78 28.27 -41.50
C VAL A 27 2.40 28.88 -41.85
N PHE A 28 2.21 29.38 -43.07
CA PHE A 28 0.95 29.98 -43.52
C PHE A 28 -0.04 29.00 -44.17
N PHE A 29 0.41 27.83 -44.66
CA PHE A 29 -0.43 26.80 -45.32
C PHE A 29 -0.51 25.47 -44.57
N PHE A 30 0.20 25.25 -43.45
CA PHE A 30 -0.19 24.25 -42.45
C PHE A 30 -1.45 24.74 -41.74
N ASP A 31 -2.59 24.58 -42.40
CA ASP A 31 -3.88 24.74 -41.77
C ASP A 31 -4.09 23.56 -40.80
N THR A 32 -3.80 23.81 -39.53
CA THR A 32 -3.85 22.79 -38.47
C THR A 32 -5.25 22.20 -38.33
N SER A 33 -6.29 22.91 -38.79
CA SER A 33 -7.67 22.43 -38.82
C SER A 33 -7.86 21.25 -39.78
N LYS A 34 -7.08 21.13 -40.87
CA LYS A 34 -7.19 20.01 -41.82
C LYS A 34 -6.61 18.69 -41.30
N PHE A 35 -5.80 18.75 -40.24
CA PHE A 35 -5.24 17.58 -39.57
C PHE A 35 -6.01 17.21 -38.30
N GLN A 36 -6.96 18.06 -37.85
CA GLN A 36 -7.83 17.74 -36.71
C GLN A 36 -8.62 16.47 -36.98
N ASP A 37 -9.34 16.39 -38.10
CA ASP A 37 -10.20 15.24 -38.40
C ASP A 37 -9.43 13.93 -38.60
N PRO A 38 -8.30 13.88 -39.36
CA PRO A 38 -7.50 12.66 -39.48
C PRO A 38 -6.87 12.19 -38.17
N ILE A 39 -6.34 13.11 -37.34
CA ILE A 39 -5.74 12.75 -36.04
C ILE A 39 -6.84 12.29 -35.08
N ALA A 40 -7.98 13.00 -35.03
CA ALA A 40 -9.13 12.61 -34.23
C ALA A 40 -9.62 11.20 -34.60
N THR A 41 -9.74 10.91 -35.90
CA THR A 41 -10.15 9.59 -36.42
C THR A 41 -9.13 8.50 -36.09
N LEU A 42 -7.82 8.81 -36.16
CA LEU A 42 -6.76 7.86 -35.83
C LEU A 42 -6.73 7.53 -34.33
N VAL A 43 -6.81 8.55 -33.46
CA VAL A 43 -6.90 8.35 -32.01
C VAL A 43 -8.19 7.61 -31.66
N GLU A 44 -9.32 7.95 -32.29
CA GLU A 44 -10.60 7.28 -32.09
C GLU A 44 -10.52 5.79 -32.47
N SER A 45 -9.98 5.46 -33.64
CA SER A 45 -9.85 4.07 -34.11
C SER A 45 -8.89 3.21 -33.29
N ARG A 46 -7.87 3.80 -32.65
CA ARG A 46 -6.85 3.07 -31.88
C ARG A 46 -7.10 3.03 -30.38
N SER A 47 -7.75 4.04 -29.83
CA SER A 47 -7.94 4.18 -28.38
C SER A 47 -9.40 4.14 -27.92
N GLY A 48 -10.37 4.31 -28.83
CA GLY A 48 -11.78 4.45 -28.47
C GLY A 48 -12.16 5.82 -27.88
N TYR A 49 -11.24 6.79 -27.86
CA TYR A 49 -11.47 8.16 -27.38
C TYR A 49 -11.56 9.16 -28.52
N ARG A 50 -12.50 10.10 -28.43
CA ARG A 50 -12.54 11.28 -29.32
C ARG A 50 -11.50 12.28 -28.86
N PHE A 51 -10.57 12.62 -29.76
CA PHE A 51 -9.55 13.63 -29.55
C PHE A 51 -9.98 14.98 -30.16
N SER A 52 -9.83 16.06 -29.40
CA SER A 52 -10.02 17.43 -29.89
C SER A 52 -8.98 18.37 -29.28
N PHE A 53 -8.67 19.47 -29.96
CA PHE A 53 -7.79 20.52 -29.42
C PHE A 53 -8.24 21.90 -29.89
N ASP A 54 -8.27 22.87 -28.98
CA ASP A 54 -8.65 24.25 -29.24
C ASP A 54 -7.41 25.17 -29.26
N GLY A 55 -6.90 25.46 -30.46
CA GLY A 55 -5.87 26.49 -30.66
C GLY A 55 -5.01 26.29 -31.92
N PRO A 56 -4.36 27.36 -32.42
CA PRO A 56 -3.42 27.24 -33.53
C PRO A 56 -2.17 26.49 -33.04
N MET A 57 -1.79 25.41 -33.74
CA MET A 57 -0.47 24.81 -33.56
C MET A 57 0.56 25.89 -33.91
N LYS A 58 1.27 26.40 -32.89
CA LYS A 58 2.36 27.33 -33.13
C LYS A 58 3.58 26.50 -33.52
N ILE A 59 4.17 26.80 -34.66
CA ILE A 59 5.47 26.29 -35.09
C ILE A 59 6.45 27.44 -34.94
N ASP A 60 7.30 27.37 -33.92
CA ASP A 60 8.39 28.34 -33.73
C ASP A 60 9.69 27.74 -34.24
N PHE A 61 10.48 28.53 -34.97
CA PHE A 61 11.78 28.13 -35.50
C PHE A 61 12.87 28.89 -34.75
N ASP A 62 13.57 28.20 -33.84
CA ASP A 62 14.84 28.71 -33.32
C ASP A 62 15.88 28.56 -34.44
N LEU A 63 16.56 29.64 -34.82
CA LEU A 63 17.60 29.61 -35.86
C LEU A 63 19.01 29.70 -35.24
N ASP A 64 19.12 30.04 -33.96
CA ASP A 64 20.39 30.17 -33.26
C ASP A 64 20.96 28.80 -32.87
N ASN A 65 20.09 27.79 -32.70
CA ASN A 65 20.45 26.40 -32.37
C ASN A 65 20.14 25.38 -33.49
N GLY A 66 19.92 25.85 -34.73
CA GLY A 66 19.53 25.03 -35.89
C GLY A 66 18.00 24.87 -36.04
N LEU A 67 17.51 24.45 -37.22
CA LEU A 67 16.07 24.31 -37.53
C LEU A 67 15.35 23.34 -36.56
N VAL A 68 14.81 23.89 -35.46
CA VAL A 68 13.96 23.20 -34.49
C VAL A 68 12.53 23.71 -34.65
N ALA A 69 11.59 22.82 -34.94
CA ALA A 69 10.17 23.10 -34.91
C ALA A 69 9.62 22.76 -33.53
N ARG A 70 9.09 23.76 -32.82
CA ARG A 70 8.30 23.54 -31.60
C ARG A 70 6.84 23.45 -31.97
N LEU A 71 6.19 22.30 -31.76
CA LEU A 71 4.74 22.13 -31.89
C LEU A 71 4.12 22.35 -30.51
N ALA A 72 3.26 23.35 -30.35
CA ALA A 72 2.52 23.57 -29.10
C ALA A 72 1.02 23.38 -29.31
N PHE A 73 0.42 22.50 -28.52
CA PHE A 73 -1.03 22.28 -28.44
C PHE A 73 -1.58 22.92 -27.17
N ARG A 74 -2.77 23.49 -27.25
CA ARG A 74 -3.53 24.02 -26.12
C ARG A 74 -4.93 23.44 -26.12
N GLY A 75 -5.50 23.26 -24.93
CA GLY A 75 -6.88 22.80 -24.76
C GLY A 75 -7.14 21.45 -25.42
N VAL A 76 -6.22 20.50 -25.27
CA VAL A 76 -6.41 19.14 -25.78
C VAL A 76 -7.39 18.43 -24.85
N SER A 77 -8.40 17.76 -25.39
CA SER A 77 -9.30 16.92 -24.60
C SER A 77 -9.54 15.55 -25.23
N LEU A 78 -9.61 14.53 -24.37
CA LEU A 78 -10.04 13.18 -24.71
C LEU A 78 -11.41 12.90 -24.08
N VAL A 79 -12.37 12.44 -24.88
CA VAL A 79 -13.72 12.08 -24.42
C VAL A 79 -14.03 10.63 -24.81
N LYS A 80 -14.43 9.80 -23.85
CA LYS A 80 -14.76 8.40 -24.10
C LYS A 80 -16.02 8.28 -24.96
N ILE A 81 -15.99 7.44 -26.00
CA ILE A 81 -17.15 7.21 -26.87
C ILE A 81 -17.79 5.88 -26.47
N GLY A 82 -19.08 5.90 -26.08
CA GLY A 82 -19.85 4.67 -25.82
C GLY A 82 -20.30 4.41 -24.39
N GLY A 83 -20.89 5.41 -23.72
CA GLY A 83 -21.59 5.27 -22.43
C GLY A 83 -22.69 6.35 -22.29
N MET A 84 -23.52 6.29 -21.24
CA MET A 84 -24.57 7.31 -20.98
C MET A 84 -24.00 8.71 -20.62
N THR A 85 -22.68 8.86 -20.52
CA THR A 85 -21.99 10.08 -20.08
C THR A 85 -20.91 10.51 -21.06
N THR A 86 -20.89 11.80 -21.39
CA THR A 86 -19.78 12.50 -22.10
C THR A 86 -18.72 12.93 -21.09
N ALA A 87 -18.10 11.99 -20.38
CA ALA A 87 -17.06 12.32 -19.40
C ALA A 87 -15.75 12.68 -20.12
N ARG A 88 -15.19 13.85 -19.81
CA ARG A 88 -13.85 14.24 -20.26
C ARG A 88 -12.83 13.43 -19.48
N ALA A 89 -12.09 12.58 -20.16
CA ALA A 89 -11.13 11.64 -19.56
C ALA A 89 -9.76 12.28 -19.32
N LEU A 90 -9.37 13.24 -20.15
CA LEU A 90 -8.10 13.95 -20.06
C LEU A 90 -8.25 15.36 -20.63
N GLU A 91 -7.69 16.35 -19.96
CA GLU A 91 -7.52 17.73 -20.40
C GLU A 91 -6.04 18.14 -20.26
N ILE A 92 -5.46 18.60 -21.37
CA ILE A 92 -4.07 19.08 -21.42
C ILE A 92 -4.08 20.55 -21.83
N ASP A 93 -3.70 21.41 -20.89
CA ASP A 93 -3.60 22.86 -21.10
C ASP A 93 -2.46 23.21 -22.05
N PHE A 94 -1.36 22.45 -21.95
CA PHE A 94 -0.15 22.67 -22.71
C PHE A 94 0.53 21.34 -23.04
N LEU A 95 0.81 21.12 -24.31
CA LEU A 95 1.70 20.05 -24.76
C LEU A 95 2.66 20.65 -25.77
N SER A 96 3.95 20.46 -25.56
CA SER A 96 4.99 20.87 -26.50
C SER A 96 5.77 19.67 -27.01
N LEU A 97 6.15 19.70 -28.28
CA LEU A 97 7.08 18.74 -28.88
C LEU A 97 8.09 19.52 -29.72
N ASN A 98 9.36 19.38 -29.37
CA ASN A 98 10.49 19.97 -30.07
C ASN A 98 11.10 18.91 -31.00
N LEU A 99 11.13 19.21 -32.30
CA LEU A 99 11.67 18.35 -33.35
C LEU A 99 12.71 19.10 -34.15
N ASN A 100 13.88 18.50 -34.37
CA ASN A 100 14.87 19.05 -35.29
C ASN A 100 14.62 18.60 -36.74
N TRP A 101 15.21 19.30 -37.71
CA TRP A 101 15.04 18.99 -39.13
C TRP A 101 15.46 17.57 -39.53
N THR A 102 16.44 16.97 -38.87
CA THR A 102 16.84 15.59 -39.12
C THR A 102 15.76 14.59 -38.70
N GLN A 103 15.13 14.81 -37.55
CA GLN A 103 14.02 13.99 -37.03
C GLN A 103 12.77 14.11 -37.90
N ILE A 104 12.43 15.34 -38.33
CA ILE A 104 11.31 15.57 -39.26
C ILE A 104 11.51 14.79 -40.58
N LYS A 105 12.72 14.81 -41.15
CA LYS A 105 13.04 14.03 -42.36
C LYS A 105 12.94 12.53 -42.13
N GLY A 106 13.34 12.05 -40.96
CA GLY A 106 13.19 10.64 -40.58
C GLY A 106 11.74 10.22 -40.50
N MET A 107 10.89 10.99 -39.81
CA MET A 107 9.45 10.74 -39.71
C MET A 107 8.77 10.65 -41.10
N LEU A 108 9.13 11.54 -42.03
CA LEU A 108 8.60 11.52 -43.40
C LEU A 108 9.02 10.27 -44.20
N ARG A 109 10.09 9.59 -43.77
CA ARG A 109 10.55 8.31 -44.34
C ARG A 109 10.00 7.09 -43.60
N GLY A 110 9.16 7.31 -42.58
CA GLY A 110 8.63 6.25 -41.73
C GLY A 110 9.61 5.77 -40.66
N GLU A 111 10.67 6.54 -40.34
CA GLU A 111 11.52 6.27 -39.19
C GLU A 111 10.78 6.62 -37.88
N HIS A 112 11.17 6.00 -36.77
CA HIS A 112 10.58 6.26 -35.46
C HIS A 112 10.67 7.73 -35.06
N ILE A 113 9.61 8.21 -34.41
CA ILE A 113 9.53 9.57 -33.89
C ILE A 113 10.62 9.76 -32.83
N GLN A 114 11.37 10.86 -32.94
CA GLN A 114 12.33 11.28 -31.94
C GLN A 114 12.13 12.76 -31.63
N GLY A 115 12.15 13.12 -30.36
CA GLY A 115 11.92 14.50 -29.92
C GLY A 115 11.75 14.63 -28.42
N SER A 116 11.79 15.86 -27.93
CA SER A 116 11.61 16.16 -26.51
C SER A 116 10.57 17.25 -26.30
N GLY A 117 9.98 17.31 -25.12
CA GLY A 117 8.87 18.22 -24.88
C GLY A 117 8.46 18.30 -23.43
N SER A 118 7.39 19.05 -23.20
CA SER A 118 6.80 19.26 -21.88
C SER A 118 5.30 19.23 -21.97
N PHE A 119 4.63 18.75 -20.93
CA PHE A 119 3.17 18.73 -20.83
C PHE A 119 2.68 19.33 -19.51
N VAL A 120 1.45 19.86 -19.55
CA VAL A 120 0.67 20.30 -18.38
C VAL A 120 -0.76 19.78 -18.56
N ILE A 121 -1.13 18.84 -17.70
CA ILE A 121 -2.44 18.21 -17.59
C ILE A 121 -3.21 18.94 -16.49
N SER A 122 -4.32 19.58 -16.86
CA SER A 122 -5.19 20.27 -15.91
C SER A 122 -6.18 19.32 -15.26
N GLN A 123 -6.61 18.28 -15.98
CA GLN A 123 -7.50 17.26 -15.44
C GLN A 123 -7.30 15.90 -16.10
N MET A 124 -7.37 14.83 -15.30
CA MET A 124 -7.30 13.45 -15.71
C MET A 124 -8.24 12.60 -14.84
N ASP A 125 -9.11 11.85 -15.50
CA ASP A 125 -9.98 10.84 -14.89
C ASP A 125 -9.33 9.46 -15.06
N ILE A 126 -8.55 9.05 -14.06
CA ILE A 126 -7.79 7.80 -14.08
C ILE A 126 -8.73 6.58 -14.16
N PRO A 127 -9.86 6.49 -13.42
CA PRO A 127 -10.83 5.40 -13.60
C PRO A 127 -11.32 5.24 -15.04
N THR A 128 -11.64 6.35 -15.70
CA THR A 128 -12.07 6.31 -17.10
C THR A 128 -10.93 5.82 -18.00
N LEU A 129 -9.71 6.34 -17.85
CA LEU A 129 -8.56 5.98 -18.69
C LEU A 129 -8.05 4.54 -18.47
N SER A 130 -8.27 3.97 -17.29
CA SER A 130 -7.78 2.63 -16.91
C SER A 130 -8.79 1.51 -17.17
N THR A 131 -9.93 1.79 -17.80
CA THR A 131 -10.95 0.74 -18.06
C THR A 131 -10.38 -0.45 -18.84
N GLU A 132 -9.49 -0.20 -19.80
CA GLU A 132 -8.85 -1.23 -20.62
C GLU A 132 -7.78 -2.04 -19.87
N LEU A 133 -7.33 -1.56 -18.69
CA LEU A 133 -6.31 -2.21 -17.88
C LEU A 133 -6.89 -3.24 -16.88
N ASN A 134 -8.21 -3.46 -16.91
CA ASN A 134 -8.92 -4.39 -16.03
C ASN A 134 -8.61 -4.18 -14.52
N VAL A 135 -8.44 -2.91 -14.13
CA VAL A 135 -8.23 -2.53 -12.73
C VAL A 135 -9.55 -2.69 -11.98
N ASP A 136 -9.51 -3.41 -10.86
CA ASP A 136 -10.67 -3.50 -9.97
C ASP A 136 -10.81 -2.20 -9.15
N TRP A 137 -11.68 -1.31 -9.63
CA TRP A 137 -11.99 -0.03 -8.98
C TRP A 137 -12.92 -0.17 -7.76
N ALA A 138 -13.44 -1.36 -7.44
CA ALA A 138 -14.41 -1.54 -6.36
C ALA A 138 -13.83 -1.22 -4.98
N ILE A 139 -12.54 -1.51 -4.77
CA ILE A 139 -11.81 -1.26 -3.52
C ILE A 139 -11.36 0.20 -3.37
N PHE A 140 -11.41 1.00 -4.44
CA PHE A 140 -10.92 2.39 -4.44
C PHE A 140 -12.05 3.40 -4.36
N ASN A 141 -11.77 4.53 -3.70
CA ASN A 141 -12.60 5.73 -3.77
C ASN A 141 -12.36 6.43 -5.10
N SER A 142 -13.15 6.08 -6.12
CA SER A 142 -12.99 6.61 -7.49
C SER A 142 -12.95 8.14 -7.56
N ASN A 143 -13.65 8.85 -6.67
CA ASN A 143 -13.63 10.31 -6.63
C ASN A 143 -12.22 10.87 -6.38
N ALA A 144 -11.37 10.18 -5.61
CA ALA A 144 -10.00 10.59 -5.34
C ALA A 144 -9.11 10.56 -6.61
N PHE A 145 -9.54 9.85 -7.66
CA PHE A 145 -8.77 9.62 -8.88
C PHE A 145 -9.38 10.27 -10.14
N GLN A 146 -10.51 10.98 -10.01
CA GLN A 146 -11.21 11.65 -11.13
C GLN A 146 -10.64 13.03 -11.49
N GLN A 147 -9.85 13.63 -10.60
CA GLN A 147 -9.30 14.98 -10.75
C GLN A 147 -7.79 14.97 -10.55
N ALA A 148 -7.10 14.06 -11.23
CA ALA A 148 -5.65 14.11 -11.26
C ALA A 148 -5.19 15.26 -12.17
N SER A 149 -4.12 15.94 -11.80
CA SER A 149 -3.48 16.98 -12.61
C SER A 149 -1.98 16.82 -12.51
N GLY A 150 -1.23 17.39 -13.43
CA GLY A 150 0.21 17.28 -13.35
C GLY A 150 0.95 17.92 -14.49
N ARG A 151 2.27 17.89 -14.39
CA ARG A 151 3.19 18.40 -15.39
C ARG A 151 4.44 17.54 -15.42
N GLY A 152 5.16 17.59 -16.53
CA GLY A 152 6.43 16.91 -16.66
C GLY A 152 7.08 17.20 -18.00
N ASP A 153 8.32 16.76 -18.11
CA ASP A 153 9.08 16.77 -19.34
C ASP A 153 9.16 15.35 -19.89
N PHE A 154 9.25 15.23 -21.21
CA PHE A 154 9.37 13.93 -21.86
C PHE A 154 10.38 13.95 -23.01
N GLU A 155 10.94 12.78 -23.29
CA GLU A 155 11.83 12.54 -24.40
C GLU A 155 11.48 11.21 -25.07
N ILE A 156 11.48 11.19 -26.39
CA ILE A 156 11.21 10.01 -27.22
C ILE A 156 12.47 9.73 -28.02
N ILE A 157 13.12 8.60 -27.75
CA ILE A 157 14.34 8.15 -28.44
C ILE A 157 14.27 6.64 -28.60
N ASN A 158 14.63 6.10 -29.77
CA ASN A 158 14.83 4.66 -29.98
C ASN A 158 13.68 3.77 -29.45
N ASN A 159 12.43 4.12 -29.76
CA ASN A 159 11.24 3.37 -29.29
C ASN A 159 11.06 3.34 -27.75
N GLN A 160 11.68 4.29 -27.05
CA GLN A 160 11.54 4.52 -25.63
C GLN A 160 10.95 5.92 -25.40
N ILE A 161 10.06 6.02 -24.42
CA ILE A 161 9.54 7.27 -23.89
C ILE A 161 10.07 7.41 -22.46
N GLU A 162 10.84 8.45 -22.21
CA GLU A 162 11.24 8.85 -20.87
C GLU A 162 10.43 10.07 -20.45
N VAL A 163 9.91 10.03 -19.23
CA VAL A 163 9.20 11.14 -18.59
C VAL A 163 9.97 11.49 -17.31
N SER A 164 10.47 12.71 -17.25
CA SER A 164 11.32 13.21 -16.19
C SER A 164 10.64 14.37 -15.46
N ASP A 165 11.08 14.62 -14.21
CA ASP A 165 10.63 15.73 -13.37
C ASP A 165 9.11 15.86 -13.24
N PHE A 166 8.38 14.75 -13.35
CA PHE A 166 6.95 14.83 -13.31
C PHE A 166 6.47 15.14 -11.89
N GLN A 167 5.41 15.93 -11.82
CA GLN A 167 4.72 16.29 -10.59
C GLN A 167 3.23 16.17 -10.86
N PHE A 168 2.59 15.20 -10.22
CA PHE A 168 1.16 14.97 -10.28
C PHE A 168 0.52 15.24 -8.92
N GLN A 169 -0.65 15.84 -8.95
CA GLN A 169 -1.58 15.91 -7.84
C GLN A 169 -2.69 14.89 -8.12
N ILE A 170 -2.88 13.91 -7.24
CA ILE A 170 -3.96 12.92 -7.33
C ILE A 170 -4.72 13.02 -6.02
N GLY A 171 -5.98 13.48 -6.07
CA GLY A 171 -6.72 13.81 -4.85
C GLY A 171 -5.96 14.84 -4.01
N ASP A 172 -5.64 14.48 -2.78
CA ASP A 172 -4.83 15.30 -1.86
C ASP A 172 -3.34 14.93 -1.84
N SER A 173 -2.91 13.89 -2.57
CA SER A 173 -1.53 13.44 -2.61
C SER A 173 -0.73 14.06 -3.75
N GLN A 174 0.50 14.46 -3.44
CA GLN A 174 1.51 14.85 -4.43
C GLN A 174 2.37 13.63 -4.77
N VAL A 175 2.53 13.37 -6.06
CA VAL A 175 3.38 12.31 -6.60
C VAL A 175 4.42 12.95 -7.49
N SER A 176 5.69 12.65 -7.26
CA SER A 176 6.78 13.11 -8.10
C SER A 176 7.66 11.95 -8.54
N GLY A 177 8.32 12.05 -9.67
CA GLY A 177 9.14 10.93 -10.13
C GLY A 177 9.64 11.00 -11.56
N ALA A 178 10.04 9.82 -12.02
CA ALA A 178 10.41 9.56 -13.39
C ALA A 178 9.80 8.22 -13.84
N LEU A 179 9.50 8.12 -15.12
CA LEU A 179 8.95 6.93 -15.78
C LEU A 179 9.68 6.73 -17.11
N VAL A 180 10.05 5.49 -17.41
CA VAL A 180 10.61 5.07 -18.67
C VAL A 180 9.76 3.95 -19.22
N VAL A 181 9.28 4.08 -20.45
CA VAL A 181 8.53 3.03 -21.17
C VAL A 181 9.33 2.65 -22.40
N LYS A 182 9.70 1.37 -22.52
CA LYS A 182 10.42 0.82 -23.67
C LYS A 182 9.51 -0.08 -24.49
N ASP A 183 9.80 -0.18 -25.78
CA ASP A 183 9.15 -1.12 -26.69
C ASP A 183 7.62 -1.01 -26.72
N TRP A 184 7.12 0.22 -26.64
CA TRP A 184 5.68 0.55 -26.56
C TRP A 184 4.85 0.04 -27.77
N GLU A 185 5.50 -0.28 -28.89
CA GLU A 185 4.87 -0.83 -30.10
C GLU A 185 4.68 -2.37 -30.07
N LYS A 186 5.30 -3.09 -29.13
CA LYS A 186 5.26 -4.57 -29.05
C LYS A 186 4.79 -5.07 -27.68
N THR A 187 5.72 -5.18 -26.74
CA THR A 187 5.52 -5.65 -25.37
C THR A 187 6.14 -4.60 -24.46
N PRO A 188 5.34 -3.60 -24.03
CA PRO A 188 5.88 -2.49 -23.26
C PRO A 188 6.52 -3.01 -21.96
N SER A 189 7.72 -2.53 -21.67
CA SER A 189 8.32 -2.67 -20.34
C SER A 189 8.49 -1.29 -19.73
N SER A 190 8.20 -1.16 -18.44
CA SER A 190 8.19 0.14 -17.76
C SER A 190 9.10 0.13 -16.54
N GLN A 191 9.87 1.21 -16.39
CA GLN A 191 10.68 1.46 -15.21
C GLN A 191 10.25 2.75 -14.54
N PHE A 192 10.09 2.78 -13.22
CA PHE A 192 9.70 4.01 -12.54
C PHE A 192 10.37 4.21 -11.18
N LYS A 193 10.44 5.48 -10.79
CA LYS A 193 10.75 5.88 -9.41
C LYS A 193 9.76 6.94 -8.98
N LEU A 194 8.97 6.63 -7.97
CA LEU A 194 7.93 7.50 -7.44
C LEU A 194 8.27 7.93 -6.02
N PHE A 195 8.01 9.20 -5.71
CA PHE A 195 8.08 9.76 -4.39
C PHE A 195 6.76 10.44 -4.02
N ILE A 196 6.21 10.05 -2.88
CA ILE A 196 4.95 10.54 -2.32
C ILE A 196 5.28 11.08 -0.92
N PRO A 197 5.28 12.41 -0.68
CA PRO A 197 5.65 12.95 0.62
C PRO A 197 4.77 12.44 1.76
N THR A 198 3.46 12.39 1.52
CA THR A 198 2.46 11.90 2.47
C THR A 198 1.34 11.20 1.71
N LEU A 199 0.92 10.05 2.21
CA LEU A 199 -0.18 9.27 1.67
C LEU A 199 -1.11 8.85 2.80
N ASP A 200 -2.37 9.28 2.75
CA ASP A 200 -3.41 8.80 3.67
C ASP A 200 -4.33 7.83 2.94
N ILE A 201 -4.22 6.56 3.29
CA ILE A 201 -4.98 5.48 2.67
C ILE A 201 -6.49 5.65 2.81
N GLY A 202 -6.94 6.24 3.93
CA GLY A 202 -8.36 6.41 4.21
C GLY A 202 -9.07 7.28 3.17
N HIS A 203 -8.34 8.09 2.40
CA HIS A 203 -8.89 8.91 1.34
C HIS A 203 -9.02 8.17 -0.01
N TYR A 204 -8.24 7.11 -0.22
CA TYR A 204 -8.15 6.40 -1.51
C TYR A 204 -8.85 5.05 -1.53
N LEU A 205 -9.12 4.42 -0.39
CA LEU A 205 -9.88 3.18 -0.33
C LEU A 205 -11.37 3.42 -0.05
N ARG A 206 -12.22 2.61 -0.67
CA ARG A 206 -13.62 2.47 -0.26
C ARG A 206 -13.66 1.47 0.87
N THR A 207 -13.85 1.99 2.08
CA THR A 207 -14.04 1.16 3.26
C THR A 207 -15.37 1.55 3.89
N ASP A 208 -16.35 0.64 3.87
CA ASP A 208 -17.44 0.65 4.84
C ASP A 208 -16.93 0.31 6.26
N HIS A 209 -15.76 -0.33 6.34
CA HIS A 209 -15.04 -0.66 7.56
C HIS A 209 -13.53 -0.36 7.44
N GLN A 210 -13.02 0.69 8.10
CA GLN A 210 -11.57 0.93 8.21
C GLN A 210 -10.99 0.07 9.32
N SER A 211 -10.11 -0.86 8.96
CA SER A 211 -9.37 -1.70 9.89
C SER A 211 -7.93 -1.21 10.06
N PHE A 212 -7.36 -1.42 11.24
CA PHE A 212 -5.95 -1.13 11.48
C PHE A 212 -4.99 -2.02 10.66
N LEU A 213 -5.52 -3.13 10.12
CA LEU A 213 -4.77 -4.01 9.23
C LEU A 213 -4.63 -3.41 7.83
N ASP A 214 -5.47 -2.45 7.42
CA ASP A 214 -5.54 -1.96 6.04
C ASP A 214 -4.21 -1.39 5.54
N GLY A 215 -3.47 -0.69 6.40
CA GLY A 215 -2.14 -0.17 6.08
C GLY A 215 -1.10 -1.27 5.83
N PHE A 216 -1.13 -2.34 6.63
CA PHE A 216 -0.24 -3.50 6.45
C PHE A 216 -0.64 -4.31 5.21
N ILE A 217 -1.94 -4.43 4.98
CA ILE A 217 -2.50 -5.08 3.79
C ILE A 217 -2.03 -4.32 2.55
N LEU A 218 -2.15 -3.00 2.48
CA LEU A 218 -1.67 -2.22 1.33
C LEU A 218 -0.18 -2.26 1.10
N LEU A 219 0.63 -2.29 2.15
CA LEU A 219 2.07 -2.49 1.98
C LEU A 219 2.39 -3.89 1.45
N SER A 220 1.55 -4.88 1.75
CA SER A 220 1.55 -6.21 1.14
C SER A 220 0.74 -6.29 -0.16
N LEU A 221 0.37 -5.16 -0.76
CA LEU A 221 -0.28 -5.10 -2.07
C LEU A 221 0.68 -4.41 -3.04
N PRO A 222 1.74 -5.10 -3.52
CA PRO A 222 2.88 -4.57 -4.25
C PRO A 222 2.62 -3.33 -5.09
N ALA A 223 1.55 -3.32 -5.89
CA ALA A 223 0.86 -2.11 -6.35
C ALA A 223 -0.40 -2.56 -7.10
N LEU A 224 -1.45 -2.96 -6.38
CA LEU A 224 -2.83 -3.24 -6.84
C LEU A 224 -3.07 -3.54 -8.36
N ALA A 225 -2.28 -4.50 -8.85
CA ALA A 225 -2.49 -5.41 -9.97
C ALA A 225 -2.15 -4.95 -11.41
N VAL A 226 -0.94 -4.40 -11.63
CA VAL A 226 -0.32 -4.34 -12.98
C VAL A 226 0.14 -5.73 -13.42
N SER A 227 -0.74 -6.55 -13.98
CA SER A 227 -0.38 -7.89 -14.49
C SER A 227 -0.26 -7.95 -16.02
N VAL A 228 -0.39 -6.82 -16.70
CA VAL A 228 -0.46 -6.74 -18.17
C VAL A 228 0.86 -6.27 -18.79
N ILE A 229 1.78 -5.75 -17.97
CA ILE A 229 2.99 -5.05 -18.42
C ILE A 229 4.15 -5.47 -17.52
N ASP A 230 5.31 -5.69 -18.12
CA ASP A 230 6.57 -5.88 -17.39
C ASP A 230 6.95 -4.56 -16.71
N VAL A 231 7.10 -4.59 -15.40
CA VAL A 231 7.31 -3.38 -14.60
C VAL A 231 8.43 -3.59 -13.60
N GLU A 232 9.32 -2.62 -13.48
CA GLU A 232 10.29 -2.54 -12.38
C GLU A 232 10.31 -1.13 -11.80
N GLY A 233 10.17 -1.00 -10.48
CA GLY A 233 10.20 0.34 -9.90
C GLY A 233 10.29 0.40 -8.40
N LEU A 234 10.36 1.63 -7.91
CA LEU A 234 10.40 1.93 -6.49
C LEU A 234 9.39 3.02 -6.16
N VAL A 235 8.49 2.75 -5.23
CA VAL A 235 7.65 3.76 -4.59
C VAL A 235 8.24 4.10 -3.23
N SER A 236 8.52 5.38 -3.00
CA SER A 236 8.98 5.90 -1.72
C SER A 236 7.91 6.81 -1.13
N ILE A 237 7.45 6.51 0.09
CA ILE A 237 6.45 7.32 0.79
C ILE A 237 7.08 7.89 2.06
N GLY A 238 7.05 9.22 2.21
CA GLY A 238 7.62 9.88 3.39
C GLY A 238 6.87 9.51 4.68
N SER A 239 5.55 9.72 4.67
CA SER A 239 4.64 9.35 5.77
C SER A 239 3.40 8.66 5.21
N LEU A 240 3.13 7.44 5.66
CA LEU A 240 1.95 6.66 5.29
C LEU A 240 1.01 6.57 6.48
N HIS A 241 -0.24 7.01 6.28
CA HIS A 241 -1.28 7.05 7.30
C HIS A 241 -2.38 6.04 6.96
N SER A 242 -2.80 5.25 7.95
CA SER A 242 -3.90 4.30 7.82
C SER A 242 -4.54 4.01 9.17
N ALA A 243 -5.84 4.28 9.32
CA ALA A 243 -6.63 3.95 10.52
C ALA A 243 -5.96 4.33 11.87
N GLY A 244 -5.31 5.51 11.91
CA GLY A 244 -4.57 6.02 13.07
C GLY A 244 -3.10 5.61 13.13
N ILE A 245 -2.69 4.60 12.38
CA ILE A 245 -1.30 4.15 12.28
C ILE A 245 -0.51 5.06 11.35
N VAL A 246 0.70 5.42 11.78
CA VAL A 246 1.65 6.22 10.98
C VAL A 246 2.95 5.45 10.77
N MET A 247 3.26 5.17 9.51
CA MET A 247 4.52 4.58 9.06
C MET A 247 5.37 5.64 8.38
N LYS A 248 6.69 5.59 8.57
CA LYS A 248 7.63 6.58 8.01
C LYS A 248 8.69 5.91 7.15
N ASP A 249 9.25 6.67 6.23
CA ASP A 249 10.34 6.24 5.35
C ASP A 249 10.01 4.93 4.62
N VAL A 250 8.79 4.83 4.10
CA VAL A 250 8.29 3.62 3.44
C VAL A 250 8.95 3.48 2.08
N ARG A 251 9.44 2.28 1.77
CA ARG A 251 9.98 1.91 0.46
C ARG A 251 9.36 0.62 -0.02
N VAL A 252 8.78 0.66 -1.21
CA VAL A 252 8.09 -0.45 -1.87
C VAL A 252 8.75 -0.71 -3.23
N PRO A 253 9.74 -1.61 -3.31
CA PRO A 253 10.26 -2.10 -4.58
C PRO A 253 9.22 -2.99 -5.26
N ILE A 254 9.01 -2.84 -6.56
CA ILE A 254 7.99 -3.59 -7.31
C ILE A 254 8.64 -4.16 -8.55
N ARG A 255 8.44 -5.46 -8.78
CA ARG A 255 8.78 -6.12 -10.04
C ARG A 255 7.59 -6.96 -10.52
N SER A 256 7.23 -6.84 -11.79
CA SER A 256 6.14 -7.58 -12.44
C SER A 256 6.65 -8.18 -13.74
N ARG A 257 6.35 -9.46 -13.97
CA ARG A 257 6.64 -10.18 -15.22
C ARG A 257 5.71 -11.38 -15.34
N ASP A 258 5.20 -11.63 -16.55
CA ASP A 258 4.37 -12.81 -16.85
C ASP A 258 3.17 -13.03 -15.91
N GLY A 259 2.62 -11.93 -15.36
CA GLY A 259 1.50 -11.97 -14.42
C GLY A 259 1.87 -12.33 -12.98
N GLU A 260 3.15 -12.52 -12.66
CA GLU A 260 3.69 -12.59 -11.31
C GLU A 260 4.20 -11.22 -10.86
N VAL A 261 4.01 -10.86 -9.59
CA VAL A 261 4.51 -9.63 -8.99
C VAL A 261 5.23 -9.90 -7.69
N VAL A 262 6.42 -9.35 -7.54
CA VAL A 262 7.24 -9.41 -6.33
C VAL A 262 7.43 -8.02 -5.75
N SER A 263 7.26 -7.91 -4.43
CA SER A 263 7.63 -6.74 -3.64
C SER A 263 8.43 -7.19 -2.43
N SER A 264 9.75 -7.04 -2.50
CA SER A 264 10.67 -7.53 -1.47
C SER A 264 12.04 -6.86 -1.55
N PRO A 265 12.64 -6.46 -0.41
CA PRO A 265 11.97 -6.21 0.86
C PRO A 265 11.27 -4.85 0.82
N VAL A 266 9.98 -4.82 1.15
CA VAL A 266 9.32 -3.58 1.55
C VAL A 266 9.81 -3.21 2.93
N SER A 267 10.09 -1.92 3.17
CA SER A 267 10.60 -1.46 4.46
C SER A 267 9.90 -0.19 4.93
N ALA A 268 9.74 -0.05 6.24
CA ALA A 268 9.20 1.16 6.88
C ALA A 268 9.64 1.26 8.35
N LYS A 269 9.48 2.44 8.95
CA LYS A 269 9.59 2.67 10.40
C LYS A 269 8.21 2.80 11.01
N LEU A 270 8.02 2.19 12.18
CA LEU A 270 6.74 2.17 12.88
C LEU A 270 6.97 2.23 14.39
N TYR A 271 6.40 3.22 15.09
CA TYR A 271 6.44 3.32 16.55
C TYR A 271 7.83 3.11 17.20
N GLY A 272 8.88 3.63 16.56
CA GLY A 272 10.27 3.50 17.00
C GLY A 272 10.98 2.21 16.57
N GLY A 273 10.25 1.23 16.06
CA GLY A 273 10.75 -0.01 15.48
C GLY A 273 10.79 0.02 13.95
N SER A 274 10.97 -1.15 13.35
CA SER A 274 11.08 -1.35 11.90
C SER A 274 10.14 -2.44 11.39
N ILE A 275 9.71 -2.28 10.15
CA ILE A 275 8.90 -3.25 9.42
C ILE A 275 9.71 -3.73 8.20
N LEU A 276 9.69 -5.04 7.96
CA LEU A 276 10.09 -5.68 6.71
C LEU A 276 8.93 -6.54 6.20
N ILE A 277 8.57 -6.40 4.93
CA ILE A 277 7.51 -7.19 4.31
C ILE A 277 8.03 -7.76 2.99
N ASP A 278 7.81 -9.06 2.82
CA ASP A 278 8.03 -9.77 1.57
C ASP A 278 6.66 -10.21 1.04
N THR A 279 6.39 -9.87 -0.21
CA THR A 279 5.14 -10.25 -0.87
C THR A 279 5.38 -10.81 -2.26
N LEU A 280 4.70 -11.91 -2.53
CA LEU A 280 4.55 -12.51 -3.85
C LEU A 280 3.07 -12.46 -4.23
N MET A 281 2.79 -12.09 -5.48
CA MET A 281 1.47 -12.22 -6.09
C MET A 281 1.57 -13.04 -7.36
N SER A 282 0.61 -13.94 -7.54
CA SER A 282 0.41 -14.69 -8.78
C SER A 282 -1.04 -14.60 -9.22
N ARG A 283 -1.31 -14.89 -10.50
CA ARG A 283 -2.66 -14.95 -11.05
C ARG A 283 -3.04 -16.39 -11.38
N GLU A 284 -4.20 -16.81 -10.89
CA GLU A 284 -4.81 -18.11 -11.21
C GLU A 284 -6.30 -17.89 -11.54
N ASP A 285 -6.76 -18.44 -12.67
CA ASP A 285 -8.14 -18.28 -13.18
C ASP A 285 -8.64 -16.82 -13.22
N GLY A 286 -7.75 -15.88 -13.57
CA GLY A 286 -8.08 -14.46 -13.64
C GLY A 286 -8.12 -13.73 -12.30
N ARG A 287 -7.90 -14.41 -11.16
CA ARG A 287 -7.85 -13.82 -9.81
C ARG A 287 -6.43 -13.66 -9.31
N ALA A 288 -6.15 -12.61 -8.54
CA ALA A 288 -4.86 -12.40 -7.92
C ALA A 288 -4.81 -13.04 -6.53
N TYR A 289 -3.76 -13.80 -6.28
CA TYR A 289 -3.46 -14.46 -5.01
C TYR A 289 -2.17 -13.89 -4.44
N PHE A 290 -2.22 -13.49 -3.19
CA PHE A 290 -1.13 -12.85 -2.47
C PHE A 290 -0.65 -13.78 -1.38
N ARG A 291 0.67 -13.82 -1.25
CA ARG A 291 1.35 -14.47 -0.15
C ARG A 291 2.32 -13.48 0.46
N SER A 292 2.11 -13.15 1.74
CA SER A 292 2.86 -12.15 2.47
C SER A 292 3.50 -12.73 3.72
N TYR A 293 4.77 -12.38 3.94
CA TYR A 293 5.46 -12.55 5.20
C TYR A 293 5.92 -11.19 5.72
N GLN A 294 5.62 -10.90 6.98
CA GLN A 294 5.84 -9.59 7.60
C GLN A 294 6.54 -9.75 8.93
N GLN A 295 7.60 -8.97 9.13
CA GLN A 295 8.37 -8.90 10.37
C GLN A 295 8.37 -7.46 10.87
N ILE A 296 7.89 -7.28 12.08
CA ILE A 296 7.79 -6.00 12.75
C ILE A 296 8.57 -6.14 14.05
N THR A 297 9.63 -5.38 14.20
CA THR A 297 10.60 -5.58 15.29
C THR A 297 10.69 -4.34 16.15
N ASP A 298 10.74 -4.57 17.46
CA ASP A 298 11.00 -3.58 18.49
C ASP A 298 10.03 -2.38 18.47
N ILE A 299 8.75 -2.65 18.21
CA ILE A 299 7.72 -1.61 18.16
C ILE A 299 7.18 -1.27 19.54
N GLN A 300 6.90 0.00 19.78
CA GLN A 300 6.12 0.42 20.95
C GLN A 300 4.64 0.06 20.76
N ILE A 301 4.30 -1.22 20.98
CA ILE A 301 2.95 -1.75 20.77
C ILE A 301 1.89 -0.99 21.57
N GLY A 302 2.26 -0.45 22.75
CA GLY A 302 1.38 0.41 23.54
C GLY A 302 0.90 1.65 22.78
N GLN A 303 1.79 2.31 22.03
CA GLN A 303 1.43 3.45 21.19
C GLN A 303 0.54 3.01 20.02
N ALA A 304 0.87 1.87 19.39
CA ALA A 304 0.03 1.31 18.33
C ALA A 304 -1.40 1.06 18.80
N LEU A 305 -1.57 0.39 19.94
CA LEU A 305 -2.87 0.11 20.56
C LEU A 305 -3.64 1.38 20.91
N ALA A 306 -2.94 2.44 21.33
CA ALA A 306 -3.54 3.74 21.64
C ALA A 306 -4.07 4.44 20.39
N ASP A 307 -3.27 4.48 19.32
CA ASP A 307 -3.59 5.18 18.08
C ASP A 307 -4.74 4.51 17.31
N ILE A 308 -4.89 3.18 17.44
CA ILE A 308 -6.05 2.45 16.88
C ILE A 308 -7.27 2.42 17.81
N GLY A 309 -7.19 3.11 18.95
CA GLY A 309 -8.29 3.30 19.90
C GLY A 309 -8.61 2.09 20.78
N LEU A 310 -7.71 1.11 20.91
CA LEU A 310 -7.92 -0.06 21.77
C LEU A 310 -7.66 0.23 23.24
N THR A 311 -6.48 0.78 23.57
CA THR A 311 -6.14 1.09 24.96
C THR A 311 -4.94 2.02 25.04
N LYS A 312 -4.95 2.93 26.03
CA LYS A 312 -3.80 3.76 26.42
C LYS A 312 -3.09 3.21 27.67
N MET A 313 -3.59 2.10 28.20
CA MET A 313 -3.10 1.52 29.45
C MET A 313 -1.81 0.73 29.25
N VAL A 314 -1.53 0.26 28.04
CA VAL A 314 -0.36 -0.57 27.75
C VAL A 314 0.82 0.31 27.37
N GLU A 315 1.95 0.12 28.04
CA GLU A 315 3.27 0.52 27.57
C GLU A 315 4.12 -0.74 27.45
N ALA A 316 4.52 -1.13 26.24
CA ALA A 316 5.36 -2.30 26.02
C ALA A 316 6.09 -2.19 24.69
N ARG A 317 7.15 -2.99 24.56
CA ARG A 317 7.81 -3.25 23.27
C ARG A 317 7.51 -4.67 22.83
N ALA A 318 7.32 -4.86 21.53
CA ALA A 318 6.99 -6.16 20.98
C ALA A 318 7.60 -6.36 19.59
N ASP A 319 7.82 -7.64 19.30
CA ASP A 319 8.04 -8.17 17.96
C ASP A 319 6.76 -8.85 17.49
N LEU A 320 6.43 -8.65 16.23
CA LEU A 320 5.24 -9.18 15.59
C LEU A 320 5.64 -9.80 14.25
N THR A 321 5.32 -11.07 14.07
CA THR A 321 5.48 -11.80 12.80
C THR A 321 4.10 -12.15 12.27
N LEU A 322 3.82 -11.82 11.01
CA LEU A 322 2.59 -12.22 10.32
C LEU A 322 2.95 -12.98 9.06
N ALA A 323 2.24 -14.06 8.79
CA ALA A 323 2.30 -14.76 7.51
C ALA A 323 0.89 -15.04 7.04
N LEU A 324 0.52 -14.52 5.88
CA LEU A 324 -0.85 -14.50 5.36
C LEU A 324 -0.88 -14.87 3.88
N ASP A 325 -1.77 -15.79 3.53
CA ASP A 325 -2.24 -16.04 2.17
C ASP A 325 -3.65 -15.42 2.04
N PHE A 326 -3.89 -14.65 0.98
CA PHE A 326 -5.19 -14.01 0.72
C PHE A 326 -5.37 -13.72 -0.77
N SER A 327 -6.59 -13.44 -1.19
CA SER A 327 -6.98 -13.13 -2.57
C SER A 327 -7.37 -11.67 -2.75
N SER A 328 -7.48 -11.20 -4.00
CA SER A 328 -7.99 -9.85 -4.27
C SER A 328 -9.46 -9.64 -3.81
N GLN A 329 -10.27 -10.70 -3.75
CA GLN A 329 -11.65 -10.65 -3.27
C GLN A 329 -11.72 -10.46 -1.75
N ASP A 330 -10.73 -10.98 -1.00
CA ASP A 330 -10.65 -10.78 0.45
C ASP A 330 -10.51 -9.31 0.85
N LEU A 331 -9.93 -8.50 -0.03
CA LEU A 331 -9.70 -7.07 0.21
C LEU A 331 -11.00 -6.27 0.26
N SER A 332 -12.01 -6.67 -0.51
CA SER A 332 -13.34 -6.03 -0.51
C SER A 332 -14.31 -6.67 0.47
N GLU A 333 -14.05 -7.90 0.92
CA GLU A 333 -14.97 -8.68 1.78
C GLU A 333 -14.52 -8.78 3.25
N GLY A 334 -13.43 -8.12 3.64
CA GLY A 334 -12.99 -8.06 5.04
C GLY A 334 -12.18 -9.28 5.49
N MET A 335 -11.30 -9.79 4.62
CA MET A 335 -10.39 -10.90 4.88
C MET A 335 -11.08 -12.22 5.24
N THR A 336 -12.18 -12.52 4.55
CA THR A 336 -13.03 -13.70 4.80
C THR A 336 -12.37 -15.03 4.44
N SER A 337 -11.49 -15.07 3.43
CA SER A 337 -10.75 -16.27 3.03
C SER A 337 -9.25 -16.20 3.31
N ALA A 338 -8.79 -15.15 4.02
CA ALA A 338 -7.43 -15.05 4.49
C ALA A 338 -7.06 -16.25 5.37
N ASP A 339 -5.90 -16.82 5.11
CA ASP A 339 -5.37 -18.00 5.79
C ASP A 339 -3.93 -17.74 6.22
N GLY A 340 -3.64 -17.90 7.50
CA GLY A 340 -2.31 -17.61 7.99
C GLY A 340 -2.15 -17.76 9.49
N ALA A 341 -1.09 -17.16 10.01
CA ALA A 341 -0.79 -17.12 11.41
C ALA A 341 -0.08 -15.80 11.78
N ILE A 342 -0.22 -15.43 13.05
CA ILE A 342 0.40 -14.26 13.65
C ILE A 342 1.10 -14.73 14.93
N LEU A 343 2.29 -14.21 15.20
CA LEU A 343 3.00 -14.38 16.46
C LEU A 343 3.36 -13.00 17.00
N LEU A 344 2.89 -12.70 18.19
CA LEU A 344 3.26 -11.52 18.95
C LEU A 344 4.07 -11.98 20.17
N THR A 345 5.25 -11.40 20.35
CA THR A 345 6.09 -11.61 21.53
C THR A 345 6.60 -10.27 22.02
N GLY A 346 6.55 -10.04 23.32
CA GLY A 346 7.11 -8.82 23.88
C GLY A 346 7.58 -9.01 25.30
N THR A 347 8.26 -8.00 25.80
CA THR A 347 8.93 -8.02 27.10
C THR A 347 8.86 -6.64 27.74
N ASN A 348 9.18 -6.55 29.03
CA ASN A 348 9.42 -5.29 29.75
C ASN A 348 8.25 -4.29 29.62
N GLY A 349 7.02 -4.78 29.73
CA GLY A 349 5.82 -3.97 29.66
C GLY A 349 5.40 -3.35 30.99
N LYS A 350 4.39 -2.48 30.93
CA LYS A 350 3.71 -1.86 32.07
C LYS A 350 2.23 -1.63 31.72
N LEU A 351 1.36 -1.84 32.69
CA LEU A 351 -0.05 -1.45 32.64
C LEU A 351 -0.25 -0.19 33.48
N LYS A 352 -0.62 0.93 32.85
CA LYS A 352 -0.97 2.20 33.49
C LYS A 352 -2.36 2.16 34.09
N GLY A 353 -2.53 2.87 35.20
CA GLY A 353 -3.80 3.10 35.86
C GLY A 353 -4.48 1.84 36.38
N PHE A 354 -3.78 0.70 36.34
CA PHE A 354 -4.21 -0.55 36.93
C PHE A 354 -3.32 -0.86 38.12
N ASP A 355 -3.90 -0.86 39.31
CA ASP A 355 -3.27 -1.35 40.54
C ASP A 355 -4.06 -2.58 40.97
N LEU A 356 -3.54 -3.73 40.54
CA LEU A 356 -4.16 -5.02 40.79
C LEU A 356 -4.22 -5.34 42.28
N GLN A 357 -3.23 -4.89 43.06
CA GLN A 357 -3.19 -5.11 44.50
C GLN A 357 -4.32 -4.34 45.19
N ARG A 358 -4.55 -3.08 44.78
CA ARG A 358 -5.65 -2.27 45.30
C ARG A 358 -7.03 -2.79 44.86
N LEU A 359 -7.19 -3.20 43.61
CA LEU A 359 -8.44 -3.81 43.12
C LEU A 359 -8.81 -5.03 43.95
N ILE A 360 -7.85 -5.93 44.16
CA ILE A 360 -8.07 -7.13 44.96
C ILE A 360 -8.39 -6.73 46.40
N LYS A 361 -7.66 -5.78 46.99
CA LYS A 361 -7.96 -5.25 48.34
C LYS A 361 -9.40 -4.72 48.46
N GLN A 362 -9.88 -3.94 47.48
CA GLN A 362 -11.26 -3.42 47.49
C GLN A 362 -12.31 -4.53 47.39
N LEU A 363 -12.08 -5.53 46.52
CA LEU A 363 -12.94 -6.71 46.43
C LEU A 363 -12.99 -7.50 47.75
N THR A 364 -11.91 -7.47 48.54
CA THR A 364 -11.80 -8.21 49.81
C THR A 364 -12.38 -7.48 51.02
N GLU A 365 -12.28 -6.15 51.05
CA GLU A 365 -12.78 -5.33 52.15
C GLU A 365 -14.29 -5.09 52.07
N GLY A 366 -14.94 -5.55 50.99
CA GLY A 366 -16.38 -5.40 50.77
C GLY A 366 -16.79 -3.94 50.46
N ASP A 367 -15.81 -3.10 50.16
CA ASP A 367 -16.06 -1.74 49.69
C ASP A 367 -16.72 -1.78 48.31
N ASN A 368 -17.53 -0.76 48.01
CA ASN A 368 -18.01 -0.58 46.65
C ASN A 368 -16.79 -0.45 45.73
N VAL A 369 -16.58 -1.45 44.88
CA VAL A 369 -15.59 -1.38 43.80
C VAL A 369 -15.98 -0.17 42.96
N ASP A 370 -15.15 0.88 43.04
CA ASP A 370 -15.33 2.04 42.19
C ASP A 370 -15.29 1.51 40.75
N SER A 371 -16.37 1.73 40.01
CA SER A 371 -16.57 1.13 38.68
C SER A 371 -15.51 1.59 37.68
N SER A 372 -14.73 2.61 38.06
CA SER A 372 -13.47 2.95 37.42
C SER A 372 -12.33 2.06 37.94
N LEU A 373 -12.11 0.90 37.29
CA LEU A 373 -10.88 0.10 37.40
C LEU A 373 -9.59 0.90 37.08
N TRP A 374 -9.76 2.11 36.56
CA TRP A 374 -8.74 3.10 36.26
C TRP A 374 -8.47 3.99 37.47
N LEU A 375 -7.29 3.84 38.06
CA LEU A 375 -6.85 4.56 39.26
C LEU A 375 -5.96 5.78 38.93
N GLY A 376 -5.91 6.18 37.65
CA GLY A 376 -5.13 7.33 37.17
C GLY A 376 -3.71 6.97 36.66
N ASP A 377 -3.12 7.86 35.86
CA ASP A 377 -1.85 7.61 35.14
C ASP A 377 -0.61 7.42 36.03
N GLY A 378 -0.70 7.71 37.34
CA GLY A 378 0.43 7.64 38.27
C GLY A 378 0.76 6.24 38.80
N LEU A 379 -0.13 5.26 38.58
CA LEU A 379 0.04 3.88 39.02
C LEU A 379 0.40 2.99 37.81
N THR A 380 1.39 2.12 37.99
CA THR A 380 1.82 1.17 36.96
C THR A 380 2.03 -0.21 37.54
N THR A 381 1.43 -1.23 36.94
CA THR A 381 1.73 -2.63 37.22
C THR A 381 2.76 -3.14 36.19
N PRO A 382 3.92 -3.68 36.60
CA PRO A 382 4.90 -4.23 35.66
C PRO A 382 4.34 -5.45 34.94
N VAL A 383 4.65 -5.56 33.65
CA VAL A 383 4.37 -6.74 32.81
C VAL A 383 5.71 -7.29 32.35
N GLY A 384 5.94 -8.57 32.60
CA GLY A 384 7.13 -9.29 32.16
C GLY A 384 7.02 -9.66 30.69
N ASP A 385 7.34 -10.91 30.39
CA ASP A 385 7.25 -11.44 29.04
C ASP A 385 5.78 -11.72 28.70
N PHE A 386 5.44 -11.53 27.42
CA PHE A 386 4.15 -11.94 26.90
C PHE A 386 4.30 -12.53 25.51
N SER A 387 3.48 -13.54 25.24
CA SER A 387 3.41 -14.17 23.93
C SER A 387 1.99 -14.58 23.60
N VAL A 388 1.64 -14.48 22.33
CA VAL A 388 0.41 -15.04 21.80
C VAL A 388 0.59 -15.41 20.35
N SER A 389 0.12 -16.59 19.97
CA SER A 389 -0.08 -16.92 18.56
C SER A 389 -1.56 -16.87 18.20
N VAL A 390 -1.80 -16.51 16.96
CA VAL A 390 -3.14 -16.35 16.41
C VAL A 390 -3.20 -17.05 15.07
N LYS A 391 -4.04 -18.06 14.94
CA LYS A 391 -4.39 -18.71 13.68
C LYS A 391 -5.46 -17.88 12.99
N VAL A 392 -5.21 -17.51 11.74
CA VAL A 392 -6.17 -16.82 10.89
C VAL A 392 -6.69 -17.80 9.86
N ALA A 393 -8.01 -17.97 9.80
CA ALA A 393 -8.69 -18.80 8.80
C ALA A 393 -10.18 -18.44 8.74
N ASN A 394 -10.75 -18.38 7.53
CA ASN A 394 -12.19 -18.25 7.30
C ASN A 394 -12.83 -17.04 8.03
N GLY A 395 -12.17 -15.88 7.98
CA GLY A 395 -12.64 -14.64 8.61
C GLY A 395 -12.57 -14.65 10.14
N ARG A 396 -11.88 -15.63 10.73
CA ARG A 396 -11.68 -15.76 12.17
C ARG A 396 -10.19 -15.74 12.51
N ALA A 397 -9.87 -15.04 13.58
CA ALA A 397 -8.59 -15.04 14.24
C ALA A 397 -8.75 -15.74 15.60
N GLU A 398 -8.10 -16.87 15.80
CA GLU A 398 -8.24 -17.71 17.00
C GLU A 398 -6.89 -17.87 17.69
N SER A 399 -6.90 -17.80 19.01
CA SER A 399 -5.71 -17.93 19.84
C SER A 399 -6.03 -18.82 21.04
N GLU A 400 -5.11 -19.72 21.38
CA GLU A 400 -5.28 -20.66 22.50
C GLU A 400 -4.19 -20.55 23.57
N ASP A 401 -3.18 -19.70 23.35
CA ASP A 401 -1.88 -19.77 24.01
C ASP A 401 -1.38 -18.41 24.51
N LEU A 402 -2.27 -17.42 24.72
CA LEU A 402 -1.85 -16.16 25.32
C LEU A 402 -1.25 -16.45 26.69
N ALA A 403 -0.03 -15.96 26.89
CA ALA A 403 0.69 -15.99 28.14
C ALA A 403 1.21 -14.59 28.43
N VAL A 404 0.99 -14.10 29.65
CA VAL A 404 1.44 -12.79 30.11
C VAL A 404 1.86 -12.91 31.56
N ASP A 405 3.10 -12.53 31.84
CA ASP A 405 3.58 -12.38 33.22
C ASP A 405 3.25 -10.96 33.70
N ILE A 406 2.55 -10.83 34.84
CA ILE A 406 2.09 -9.54 35.37
C ILE A 406 2.52 -9.45 36.84
N ALA A 407 3.57 -8.68 37.13
CA ALA A 407 4.19 -8.62 38.44
C ALA A 407 4.56 -10.02 38.99
N ASP A 408 3.92 -10.47 40.07
CA ASP A 408 4.05 -11.81 40.67
C ASP A 408 2.93 -12.77 40.24
N LEU A 409 2.17 -12.42 39.20
CA LEU A 409 1.01 -13.16 38.70
C LEU A 409 1.23 -13.66 37.27
N GLU A 410 0.43 -14.64 36.91
CA GLU A 410 0.43 -15.25 35.58
C GLU A 410 -0.96 -15.15 34.97
N ALA A 411 -1.07 -14.64 33.75
CA ALA A 411 -2.31 -14.62 32.99
C ALA A 411 -2.20 -15.51 31.75
N ARG A 412 -3.16 -16.43 31.62
CA ARG A 412 -3.33 -17.27 30.42
C ARG A 412 -4.62 -16.94 29.70
N GLY A 413 -4.64 -17.06 28.38
CA GLY A 413 -5.78 -16.65 27.60
C GLY A 413 -6.04 -17.46 26.36
N ARG A 414 -7.31 -17.53 25.99
CA ARG A 414 -7.78 -18.13 24.74
C ARG A 414 -9.06 -17.49 24.26
N GLY A 415 -9.27 -17.48 22.96
CA GLY A 415 -10.49 -16.97 22.38
C GLY A 415 -10.37 -16.70 20.89
N GLN A 416 -11.33 -15.93 20.41
CA GLN A 416 -11.47 -15.65 18.99
C GLN A 416 -11.90 -14.21 18.74
N TYR A 417 -11.53 -13.72 17.56
CA TYR A 417 -11.94 -12.46 17.00
C TYR A 417 -12.49 -12.70 15.60
N ARG A 418 -13.65 -12.11 15.30
CA ARG A 418 -14.27 -12.20 13.96
C ARG A 418 -13.94 -10.93 13.19
N LEU A 419 -13.15 -11.06 12.12
CA LEU A 419 -12.61 -9.94 11.34
C LEU A 419 -13.72 -9.07 10.76
N GLN A 420 -14.73 -9.68 10.12
CA GLN A 420 -15.83 -8.95 9.47
C GLN A 420 -16.74 -8.20 10.46
N SER A 421 -17.06 -8.80 11.62
CA SER A 421 -18.00 -8.21 12.58
C SER A 421 -17.32 -7.39 13.68
N GLU A 422 -15.98 -7.33 13.69
CA GLU A 422 -15.15 -6.74 14.74
C GLU A 422 -15.52 -7.17 16.17
N ARG A 423 -15.97 -8.43 16.34
CA ARG A 423 -16.40 -8.97 17.64
C ARG A 423 -15.33 -9.82 18.28
N LEU A 424 -15.00 -9.48 19.53
CA LEU A 424 -14.11 -10.23 20.40
C LEU A 424 -14.90 -11.16 21.32
N ASN A 425 -14.39 -12.36 21.53
CA ASN A 425 -14.78 -13.23 22.64
C ASN A 425 -13.52 -13.94 23.15
N TYR A 426 -13.03 -13.50 24.30
CA TYR A 426 -11.77 -13.93 24.87
C TYR A 426 -11.95 -14.28 26.34
N ARG A 427 -11.34 -15.39 26.76
CA ARG A 427 -11.30 -15.84 28.16
C ARG A 427 -9.89 -15.71 28.66
N LEU A 428 -9.74 -15.05 29.81
CA LEU A 428 -8.47 -14.91 30.52
C LEU A 428 -8.59 -15.64 31.87
N LEU A 429 -7.55 -16.36 32.26
CA LEU A 429 -7.39 -16.95 33.56
C LEU A 429 -6.21 -16.24 34.23
N LEU A 430 -6.47 -15.51 35.30
CA LEU A 430 -5.44 -14.84 36.09
C LEU A 430 -5.14 -15.70 37.32
N SER A 431 -3.92 -16.25 37.40
CA SER A 431 -3.40 -16.94 38.58
C SER A 431 -2.97 -15.94 39.63
N LEU A 432 -3.44 -16.14 40.85
CA LEU A 432 -2.89 -15.48 42.04
C LEU A 432 -2.10 -16.47 42.89
N GLU A 433 -1.76 -17.64 42.34
CA GLU A 433 -1.08 -18.70 43.07
C GLU A 433 0.26 -18.23 43.63
N GLY A 434 0.47 -18.40 44.94
CA GLY A 434 1.72 -17.98 45.61
C GLY A 434 1.96 -16.47 45.70
N SER A 435 1.09 -15.63 45.13
CA SER A 435 1.22 -14.18 45.17
C SER A 435 1.04 -13.61 46.58
N ASP A 436 1.70 -12.48 46.85
CA ASP A 436 1.48 -11.76 48.11
C ASP A 436 0.06 -11.20 48.18
N VAL A 437 -0.53 -10.94 47.02
CA VAL A 437 -1.90 -10.44 46.89
C VAL A 437 -2.94 -11.49 47.29
N ALA A 438 -2.70 -12.77 47.00
CA ALA A 438 -3.61 -13.85 47.43
C ALA A 438 -3.72 -13.94 48.96
N LYS A 439 -2.66 -13.62 49.70
CA LYS A 439 -2.65 -13.65 51.17
C LYS A 439 -3.56 -12.58 51.79
N LEU A 440 -3.86 -11.52 51.03
CA LEU A 440 -4.71 -10.41 51.47
C LEU A 440 -6.21 -10.72 51.36
N LEU A 441 -6.58 -11.82 50.69
CA LEU A 441 -7.98 -12.22 50.52
C LEU A 441 -8.61 -12.69 51.85
N PRO A 442 -9.95 -12.66 52.00
CA PRO A 442 -10.61 -13.30 53.13
C PRO A 442 -10.63 -14.83 52.94
N ALA A 443 -10.68 -15.58 54.04
CA ALA A 443 -10.89 -17.02 53.97
C ALA A 443 -12.26 -17.32 53.30
N PRO A 444 -12.36 -18.37 52.45
CA PRO A 444 -11.32 -19.37 52.12
C PRO A 444 -10.41 -19.00 50.93
N LEU A 445 -10.54 -17.78 50.37
CA LEU A 445 -9.84 -17.35 49.15
C LEU A 445 -8.34 -17.06 49.37
N ASN A 446 -7.91 -16.92 50.62
CA ASN A 446 -6.50 -16.70 51.01
C ASN A 446 -5.63 -17.96 51.10
N SER A 447 -6.14 -19.10 50.62
CA SER A 447 -5.43 -20.38 50.60
C SER A 447 -4.23 -20.40 49.63
N GLY A 448 -3.99 -19.32 48.89
CA GLY A 448 -2.84 -19.14 48.02
C GLY A 448 -2.96 -19.81 46.66
N LEU A 449 -4.15 -20.33 46.31
CA LEU A 449 -4.44 -21.10 45.09
C LEU A 449 -5.73 -20.58 44.41
N MET A 450 -5.74 -19.29 44.08
CA MET A 450 -6.87 -18.63 43.45
C MET A 450 -6.60 -18.39 41.96
N VAL A 451 -7.57 -18.72 41.12
CA VAL A 451 -7.59 -18.36 39.70
C VAL A 451 -8.86 -17.58 39.40
N LEU A 452 -8.71 -16.39 38.83
CA LEU A 452 -9.82 -15.51 38.45
C LEU A 452 -10.10 -15.63 36.94
N PRO A 453 -11.22 -16.24 36.53
CA PRO A 453 -11.62 -16.29 35.13
C PRO A 453 -12.33 -15.00 34.72
N LEU A 454 -11.73 -14.28 33.78
CA LEU A 454 -12.28 -13.08 33.17
C LEU A 454 -12.77 -13.40 31.75
N GLN A 455 -13.90 -12.82 31.39
CA GLN A 455 -14.48 -12.87 30.06
C GLN A 455 -14.42 -11.47 29.45
N VAL A 456 -13.73 -11.33 28.33
CA VAL A 456 -13.67 -10.12 27.52
C VAL A 456 -14.50 -10.36 26.27
N SER A 457 -15.56 -9.59 26.04
CA SER A 457 -16.41 -9.79 24.87
C SER A 457 -17.06 -8.52 24.36
N GLY A 458 -17.51 -8.52 23.10
CA GLY A 458 -18.26 -7.40 22.54
C GLY A 458 -17.54 -6.75 21.36
N ASP A 459 -17.85 -5.48 21.13
CA ASP A 459 -17.29 -4.67 20.05
C ASP A 459 -15.85 -4.28 20.36
N ARG A 460 -14.97 -4.30 19.35
CA ARG A 460 -13.56 -3.91 19.47
C ARG A 460 -13.35 -2.57 20.19
N LYS A 461 -14.18 -1.56 19.93
CA LYS A 461 -14.04 -0.21 20.49
C LYS A 461 -14.58 -0.08 21.91
N LYS A 462 -15.42 -1.03 22.34
CA LYS A 462 -16.06 -1.05 23.66
C LYS A 462 -16.20 -2.49 24.16
N PRO A 463 -15.08 -3.18 24.46
CA PRO A 463 -15.15 -4.52 25.02
C PRO A 463 -15.74 -4.45 26.45
N GLU A 464 -16.61 -5.41 26.76
CA GLU A 464 -17.12 -5.66 28.10
C GLU A 464 -16.21 -6.67 28.79
N VAL A 465 -15.83 -6.39 30.03
CA VAL A 465 -15.03 -7.28 30.88
C VAL A 465 -15.89 -7.71 32.07
N SER A 466 -16.03 -9.01 32.27
CA SER A 466 -16.77 -9.58 33.39
C SER A 466 -16.01 -10.76 34.02
N ILE A 467 -16.36 -11.09 35.26
CA ILE A 467 -15.86 -12.30 35.94
C ILE A 467 -16.83 -13.45 35.61
N ASP A 468 -16.30 -14.57 35.11
CA ASP A 468 -17.09 -15.79 34.88
C ASP A 468 -17.31 -16.51 36.22
N MET A 469 -18.34 -16.06 36.96
CA MET A 469 -18.67 -16.60 38.28
C MET A 469 -18.93 -18.12 38.27
N PRO A 470 -19.68 -18.69 37.31
CA PRO A 470 -19.81 -20.15 37.19
C PRO A 470 -18.46 -20.87 37.11
N THR A 471 -17.58 -20.43 36.19
CA THR A 471 -16.25 -21.03 36.03
C THR A 471 -15.38 -20.79 37.26
N PHE A 472 -15.49 -19.62 37.89
CA PHE A 472 -14.77 -19.30 39.13
C PHE A 472 -15.12 -20.31 40.22
N PHE A 473 -16.41 -20.49 40.54
CA PHE A 473 -16.85 -21.47 41.54
C PHE A 473 -16.46 -22.90 41.19
N GLN A 474 -16.53 -23.27 39.91
CA GLN A 474 -16.10 -24.59 39.45
C GLN A 474 -14.60 -24.83 39.70
N ILE A 475 -13.75 -23.85 39.39
CA ILE A 475 -12.31 -23.94 39.64
C ILE A 475 -12.04 -24.05 41.14
N GLN A 476 -12.68 -23.20 41.95
CA GLN A 476 -12.50 -23.21 43.40
C GLN A 476 -12.95 -24.55 44.01
N MET A 477 -14.08 -25.12 43.57
CA MET A 477 -14.55 -26.42 44.05
C MET A 477 -13.60 -27.56 43.66
N ASN A 478 -13.15 -27.59 42.41
CA ASN A 478 -12.18 -28.58 41.94
C ASN A 478 -10.88 -28.53 42.76
N HIS A 479 -10.46 -27.33 43.15
CA HIS A 479 -9.25 -27.15 43.93
C HIS A 479 -9.42 -27.66 45.37
N LEU A 480 -10.57 -27.40 46.00
CA LEU A 480 -10.90 -27.92 47.35
C LEU A 480 -10.91 -29.45 47.43
N ILE A 481 -11.21 -30.14 46.33
CA ILE A 481 -11.19 -31.62 46.26
C ILE A 481 -9.84 -32.19 45.80
N GLY A 482 -8.78 -31.36 45.75
CA GLY A 482 -7.41 -31.78 45.40
C GLY A 482 -7.07 -31.72 43.91
N GLY A 483 -7.87 -31.03 43.09
CA GLY A 483 -7.57 -30.79 41.68
C GLY A 483 -6.44 -29.77 41.47
N SER A 484 -5.66 -29.95 40.40
CA SER A 484 -4.59 -29.03 40.01
C SER A 484 -5.11 -27.72 39.44
N SER A 485 -4.28 -26.66 39.44
CA SER A 485 -4.58 -25.40 38.76
C SER A 485 -4.95 -25.62 37.28
N PRO A 486 -5.97 -24.91 36.75
CA PRO A 486 -6.31 -24.97 35.32
C PRO A 486 -5.29 -24.25 34.44
N ILE A 487 -4.41 -23.43 35.04
CA ILE A 487 -3.33 -22.75 34.36
C ILE A 487 -2.21 -23.74 34.12
N LYS A 488 -1.94 -24.01 32.84
CA LYS A 488 -0.83 -24.83 32.38
C LYS A 488 0.13 -23.93 31.63
N GLU A 489 1.41 -24.24 31.72
CA GLU A 489 2.40 -23.67 30.82
C GLU A 489 2.07 -24.09 29.38
N GLN A 490 1.43 -23.18 28.65
CA GLN A 490 1.19 -23.30 27.22
C GLN A 490 2.37 -22.65 26.51
N ALA A 491 3.14 -23.49 25.81
CA ALA A 491 4.06 -23.02 24.79
C ALA A 491 3.26 -22.45 23.61
N VAL A 492 3.93 -21.63 22.80
CA VAL A 492 3.39 -21.13 21.53
C VAL A 492 2.85 -22.29 20.70
N ASP A 493 1.65 -22.13 20.15
CA ASP A 493 0.97 -23.15 19.36
C ASP A 493 1.86 -23.68 18.21
N PRO A 494 2.22 -24.98 18.23
CA PRO A 494 3.07 -25.57 17.19
C PRO A 494 2.46 -25.49 15.79
N GLU A 495 1.13 -25.49 15.65
CA GLU A 495 0.47 -25.35 14.34
C GLU A 495 0.70 -23.96 13.77
N SER A 496 0.48 -22.92 14.57
CA SER A 496 0.71 -21.52 14.19
C SER A 496 2.16 -21.28 13.78
N LEU A 497 3.13 -21.80 14.53
CA LEU A 497 4.56 -21.73 14.17
C LEU A 497 4.88 -22.47 12.87
N SER A 498 4.29 -23.64 12.66
CA SER A 498 4.49 -24.43 11.44
C SER A 498 3.93 -23.70 10.23
N LYS A 499 2.76 -23.06 10.39
CA LYS A 499 2.11 -22.27 9.33
C LYS A 499 2.90 -21.02 8.97
N LEU A 500 3.40 -20.28 9.97
CA LEU A 500 4.31 -19.15 9.76
C LEU A 500 5.53 -19.56 8.91
N ARG A 501 6.19 -20.67 9.29
CA ARG A 501 7.35 -21.18 8.56
C ARG A 501 7.01 -21.64 7.15
N ALA A 502 5.88 -22.32 6.97
CA ALA A 502 5.46 -22.82 5.66
C ALA A 502 5.24 -21.66 4.67
N ILE A 503 4.53 -20.62 5.09
CA ILE A 503 4.29 -19.43 4.26
C ILE A 503 5.61 -18.70 4.00
N GLN A 504 6.46 -18.50 5.01
CA GLN A 504 7.78 -17.87 4.83
C GLN A 504 8.65 -18.61 3.79
N VAL A 505 8.75 -19.94 3.91
CA VAL A 505 9.50 -20.76 2.95
C VAL A 505 8.92 -20.62 1.54
N ALA A 506 7.60 -20.58 1.41
CA ALA A 506 6.95 -20.45 0.12
C ALA A 506 7.12 -19.06 -0.50
N VAL A 507 7.08 -17.98 0.29
CA VAL A 507 7.46 -16.61 -0.14
C VAL A 507 8.88 -16.61 -0.68
N ASN A 508 9.84 -17.07 0.14
CA ASN A 508 11.26 -17.05 -0.22
C ASN A 508 11.54 -17.87 -1.48
N LYS A 509 10.90 -19.04 -1.61
CA LYS A 509 11.02 -19.87 -2.80
C LYS A 509 10.49 -19.16 -4.04
N GLY A 510 9.31 -18.54 -3.96
CA GLY A 510 8.70 -17.84 -5.09
C GLY A 510 9.48 -16.60 -5.53
N ILE A 511 10.00 -15.83 -4.56
CA ILE A 511 10.88 -14.68 -4.85
C ILE A 511 12.18 -15.17 -5.52
N ASN A 512 12.80 -16.23 -5.00
CA ASN A 512 14.03 -16.77 -5.59
C ASN A 512 13.81 -17.33 -7.00
N SER A 513 12.66 -17.98 -7.27
CA SER A 513 12.34 -18.44 -8.63
C SER A 513 12.13 -17.28 -9.59
N PHE A 514 11.47 -16.22 -9.16
CA PHE A 514 11.28 -15.00 -9.95
C PHE A 514 12.63 -14.40 -10.38
N VAL A 515 13.57 -14.26 -9.42
CA VAL A 515 14.92 -13.73 -9.69
C VAL A 515 15.77 -14.68 -10.54
N THR A 516 15.65 -16.00 -10.35
CA THR A 516 16.46 -16.97 -11.12
C THR A 516 16.04 -17.01 -12.57
N ASN A 517 14.74 -16.98 -12.84
CA ASN A 517 14.20 -16.94 -14.20
C ASN A 517 14.70 -15.70 -14.96
N GLU A 518 14.85 -14.56 -14.27
CA GLU A 518 15.42 -13.32 -14.83
C GLU A 518 16.86 -13.53 -15.34
N LEU A 519 17.71 -14.20 -14.56
CA LEU A 519 19.11 -14.41 -14.92
C LEU A 519 19.28 -15.36 -16.11
N SER A 520 18.47 -16.42 -16.18
CA SER A 520 18.53 -17.37 -17.31
C SER A 520 18.03 -16.77 -18.64
N GLU A 521 17.09 -15.82 -18.62
CA GLU A 521 16.67 -15.12 -19.85
C GLU A 521 17.74 -14.14 -20.37
N VAL A 522 18.50 -13.52 -19.46
CA VAL A 522 19.60 -12.62 -19.83
C VAL A 522 20.74 -13.39 -20.50
N GLU A 523 21.04 -14.61 -20.05
CA GLU A 523 22.04 -15.47 -20.70
C GLU A 523 21.58 -15.94 -22.10
N VAL A 524 20.31 -16.29 -22.29
CA VAL A 524 19.79 -16.73 -23.58
C VAL A 524 19.67 -15.61 -24.61
N LYS A 525 19.51 -14.34 -24.19
CA LYS A 525 19.53 -13.17 -25.10
C LYS A 525 20.94 -12.68 -25.45
N ALA A 526 21.97 -13.18 -24.76
CA ALA A 526 23.37 -12.79 -24.97
C ALA A 526 24.16 -13.75 -25.89
N GLU A 527 23.60 -14.94 -26.19
CA GLU A 527 24.04 -15.84 -27.27
C GLU A 527 23.31 -15.53 -28.60
#